data_AF-A0A8T3WP73-F1
#
_entry.id   AF-A0A8T3WP73-F1
#
_cell.length_a   1.000
_cell.length_b   1.000
_cell.length_c   1.000
_cell.angle_alpha   90.00
_cell.angle_beta   90.00
_cell.angle_gamma   90.00
#
_symmetry.space_group_name_H-M   'P 1'
#
loop_
_entity.id
_entity.type
_entity.pdbx_description
1 polymer ?
#
loop_
_entity_poly.entity_id
_entity_poly.type
_entity_poly.pdbx_seq_one_letter_code
_entity_poly.pdbx_strand_id
1 'polypeptide(L)' 'MGENCFLCGKKLEETFLGKPNGSPVKIKEDNSKNKIYYVCSECQSKNGRNFKKEVEKKLGL' A
#
# COMPACT_ATOMS: atom_id res chain seq x y z
N MET A 1 3.29 -8.76 13.76
CA MET A 1 4.35 -8.31 12.82
C MET A 1 3.67 -7.35 11.86
N GLY A 2 3.81 -6.03 12.09
CA GLY A 2 3.13 -5.02 11.27
C GLY A 2 3.66 -5.01 9.83
N GLU A 3 2.76 -4.78 8.88
CA GLU A 3 3.12 -4.58 7.47
C GLU A 3 3.82 -3.22 7.27
N ASN A 4 4.61 -3.12 6.22
CA ASN A 4 5.28 -1.86 5.86
C ASN A 4 4.53 -1.17 4.72
N CYS A 5 4.55 0.17 4.73
CA CYS A 5 4.07 0.96 3.62
C CYS A 5 4.90 0.65 2.36
N PHE A 6 4.23 0.25 1.29
CA PHE A 6 4.89 -0.12 0.05
C PHE A 6 5.68 1.04 -0.60
N LEU A 7 5.17 2.27 -0.48
CA LEU A 7 5.80 3.44 -1.11
C LEU A 7 7.05 3.92 -0.36
N CYS A 8 7.00 4.04 0.97
CA CYS A 8 8.09 4.62 1.77
C CYS A 8 8.83 3.63 2.68
N GLY A 9 8.39 2.38 2.78
CA GLY A 9 9.00 1.35 3.63
C GLY A 9 8.76 1.53 5.14
N LYS A 10 8.14 2.63 5.59
CA LYS A 10 7.79 2.85 7.00
C LYS A 10 6.85 1.76 7.50
N LYS A 11 7.08 1.30 8.72
CA LYS A 11 6.19 0.34 9.39
C LYS A 11 4.81 0.96 9.62
N LEU A 12 3.76 0.24 9.25
CA LEU A 12 2.39 0.65 9.52
C LEU A 12 2.05 0.28 10.95
N GLU A 13 1.42 1.21 11.66
CA GLU A 13 0.85 0.92 12.96
C GLU A 13 -0.30 -0.08 12.81
N GLU A 14 -0.51 -0.94 13.80
CA GLU A 14 -1.67 -1.83 13.82
C GLU A 14 -2.83 -1.08 14.47
N THR A 15 -3.97 -1.05 13.80
CA THR A 15 -5.23 -0.57 14.38
C THR A 15 -5.64 -1.47 15.54
N PHE A 16 -6.58 -1.01 16.37
CA PHE A 16 -7.15 -1.81 17.47
C PHE A 16 -7.70 -3.18 17.02
N LEU A 17 -8.09 -3.31 15.74
CA LEU A 17 -8.56 -4.56 15.13
C LEU A 17 -7.42 -5.47 14.61
N GLY A 18 -6.16 -5.16 14.90
CA GLY A 18 -4.99 -5.89 14.40
C GLY A 18 -4.77 -5.76 12.89
N LYS A 19 -5.36 -4.75 12.24
CA LYS A 19 -5.18 -4.47 10.81
C LYS A 19 -4.14 -3.38 10.61
N PRO A 20 -3.29 -3.44 9.57
CA PRO A 20 -2.36 -2.35 9.27
C PRO A 20 -3.13 -1.04 9.01
N ASN A 21 -2.69 0.04 9.67
CA ASN A 21 -3.23 1.39 9.55
C ASN A 21 -2.72 2.04 8.25
N GLY A 22 -3.24 1.55 7.12
CA GLY A 22 -2.92 2.03 5.79
C GLY A 22 -4.01 1.69 4.78
N SER A 23 -4.01 2.38 3.66
CA SER A 23 -4.94 2.14 2.56
C SER A 23 -4.50 0.92 1.73
N PRO A 24 -5.34 -0.12 1.59
CA PRO A 24 -5.03 -1.28 0.76
C PRO A 24 -5.16 -0.94 -0.73
N VAL A 25 -4.15 -1.30 -1.51
CA VAL A 25 -4.08 -1.17 -2.96
C VAL A 25 -4.03 -2.57 -3.57
N LYS A 26 -5.06 -2.92 -4.33
CA LYS A 26 -5.15 -4.21 -5.03
C LYS A 26 -4.53 -4.07 -6.42
N ILE A 27 -3.50 -4.86 -6.70
CA ILE A 27 -2.86 -4.96 -8.02
C ILE A 27 -3.04 -6.37 -8.55
N LYS A 28 -3.44 -6.48 -9.81
CA LYS A 28 -3.61 -7.76 -10.51
C LYS A 28 -2.27 -8.15 -11.12
N GLU A 29 -1.64 -9.20 -10.62
CA GLU A 29 -0.48 -9.78 -11.30
C GLU A 29 -0.94 -10.72 -12.43
N ASP A 30 -0.13 -10.82 -13.48
CA ASP A 30 -0.36 -11.55 -14.74
C ASP A 30 -0.92 -12.98 -14.56
N ASN A 31 -0.61 -13.65 -13.44
CA ASN A 31 -1.04 -15.02 -13.13
C ASN A 31 -2.13 -15.10 -12.04
N SER A 32 -3.24 -14.39 -12.24
CA SER A 32 -4.53 -14.56 -11.52
C SER A 32 -4.57 -14.33 -10.00
N LYS A 33 -3.46 -13.92 -9.36
CA LYS A 33 -3.46 -13.56 -7.94
C LYS A 33 -3.46 -12.03 -7.78
N ASN A 34 -4.45 -11.51 -7.08
CA ASN A 34 -4.45 -10.13 -6.65
C ASN A 34 -3.51 -10.00 -5.45
N LYS A 35 -2.46 -9.19 -5.55
CA LYS A 35 -1.66 -8.77 -4.40
C LYS A 35 -2.24 -7.51 -3.79
N ILE A 36 -2.21 -7.44 -2.46
CA ILE A 36 -2.62 -6.27 -1.68
C ILE A 36 -1.35 -5.61 -1.17
N TYR A 37 -1.20 -4.32 -1.48
CA TYR A 37 -0.11 -3.48 -0.99
C TYR A 37 -0.70 -2.40 -0.10
N TYR A 38 -0.12 -2.19 1.08
CA TYR A 38 -0.61 -1.14 1.97
C TYR A 38 0.20 0.14 1.83
N VAL A 39 -0.51 1.28 1.84
CA VAL A 39 0.10 2.61 1.76
C VAL A 39 -0.29 3.41 3.00
N CYS A 40 0.70 3.96 3.71
CA CYS A 40 0.45 4.79 4.89
C CYS A 40 -0.27 6.09 4.53
N SER A 41 -0.97 6.66 5.52
CA SER A 41 -1.72 7.91 5.36
C SER A 41 -0.84 9.08 4.91
N GLU A 42 0.43 9.14 5.32
CA GLU A 42 1.38 10.16 4.86
C GLU A 42 1.60 10.08 3.34
N CYS A 43 1.85 8.88 2.81
CA CYS A 43 2.08 8.67 1.38
C CYS A 43 0.79 8.87 0.57
N GLN A 44 -0.36 8.51 1.14
CA GLN A 44 -1.66 8.80 0.54
C GLN A 44 -1.92 10.31 0.47
N SER A 45 -1.64 11.04 1.55
CA SER A 45 -1.79 12.49 1.60
C SER A 45 -0.85 13.19 0.62
N LYS A 46 0.43 12.78 0.59
CA LYS A 46 1.45 13.34 -0.31
C LYS A 46 1.14 13.14 -1.80
N ASN A 47 0.64 11.95 -2.17
CA ASN A 47 0.35 11.60 -3.57
C ASN A 47 -1.13 11.80 -3.95
N GLY A 48 -1.97 12.24 -3.02
CA GLY A 48 -3.40 12.45 -3.23
C GLY A 48 -4.09 11.22 -3.83
N ARG A 49 -4.91 11.42 -4.87
CA ARG A 49 -5.60 10.33 -5.60
C ARG A 49 -4.66 9.46 -6.46
N ASN A 50 -3.40 9.88 -6.65
CA ASN A 50 -2.44 9.18 -7.51
C ASN A 50 -1.57 8.16 -6.77
N PHE A 51 -1.74 7.97 -5.45
CA PHE A 51 -0.95 7.00 -4.69
C PHE A 51 -1.02 5.58 -5.26
N LYS A 52 -2.16 5.18 -5.85
CA LYS A 52 -2.29 3.90 -6.57
C LYS A 52 -1.34 3.82 -7.77
N LYS A 53 -1.28 4.88 -8.59
CA LYS A 53 -0.37 4.97 -9.73
C LYS A 53 1.09 4.90 -9.31
N GLU A 54 1.43 5.49 -8.16
CA GLU A 54 2.79 5.41 -7.62
C GLU A 54 3.15 3.98 -7.19
N VAL A 55 2.18 3.21 -6.68
CA VAL A 55 2.36 1.78 -6.38
C VAL A 55 2.56 1.01 -7.69
N GLU A 56 1.74 1.26 -8.72
CA GLU A 56 1.85 0.63 -10.05
C GLU A 56 3.22 0.93 -10.69
N LYS A 57 3.65 2.20 -10.71
CA LYS A 57 4.97 2.62 -11.21
C LYS A 57 6.12 1.94 -10.47
N LYS A 58 6.05 1.84 -9.14
CA LYS A 58 7.10 1.21 -8.32
C LYS A 58 7.18 -0.31 -8.55
N LEU A 59 6.09 -0.92 -9.01
CA LEU A 59 6.06 -2.31 -9.46
C LEU A 59 6.54 -2.49 -10.91
N GLY A 60 6.75 -1.40 -11.66
CA GLY A 60 7.12 -1.45 -13.07
C GLY A 60 5.96 -1.83 -14.01
N LEU A 61 4.72 -1.57 -13.59
CA LEU A 61 3.48 -1.78 -14.36
C LEU A 61 3.06 -0.51 -15.10
#